data_AF-A0A959NXT9-F1
#
_entry.id   AF-A0A959NXT9-F1
#
_cell.length_a   1.000
_cell.length_b   1.000
_cell.length_c   1.000
_cell.angle_alpha   90.00
_cell.angle_beta   90.00
_cell.angle_gamma   90.00
#
_symmetry.space_group_name_H-M   'P 1'
#
loop_
_entity.id
_entity.type
_entity.pdbx_description
1 polymer ?
#
loop_
_entity_poly.entity_id
_entity_poly.type
_entity_poly.pdbx_seq_one_letter_code
_entity_poly.pdbx_strand_id
1 'polypeptide(L)'
;VGCHTDYQKNVEGFDLLENKEIDSTWVEYNGEFFAELPTLGIREEINDGKRSRLVETFIPGMIMALDKSNYKNENPELLFKRLFAPSVTHTIRKESRSCESCHNNSLALGYGRGKLEYIIYNNIGRWIFEPKYKLSEFDNLPEDAWIGFLKMPNKEHSTRENVRPFNIDEQKRILTVGACFICHKSDSEIMKESISKYENQLKNLSKECILPSWE
;
A
#
# COMPACT_ATOMS: atom_id res chain seq x y z
N VAL A 1 -2.12 10.45 24.45
CA VAL A 1 -3.23 9.52 24.15
C VAL A 1 -2.74 8.65 23.01
N GLY A 2 -2.54 7.35 23.29
CA GLY A 2 -2.14 6.40 22.27
C GLY A 2 -3.34 6.06 21.40
N CYS A 3 -3.17 6.03 20.08
CA CYS A 3 -4.23 5.58 19.17
C CYS A 3 -4.22 4.05 18.96
N HIS A 4 -3.26 3.34 19.56
CA HIS A 4 -3.13 1.89 19.46
C HIS A 4 -3.45 1.26 20.81
N THR A 5 -4.17 0.14 20.76
CA THR A 5 -4.61 -0.57 21.95
C THR A 5 -4.56 -2.07 21.70
N ASP A 6 -3.96 -2.82 22.61
CA ASP A 6 -3.92 -4.28 22.56
C ASP A 6 -4.49 -4.89 23.85
N TYR A 7 -5.18 -6.02 23.72
CA TYR A 7 -5.68 -6.79 24.85
C TYR A 7 -4.62 -7.81 25.30
N GLN A 8 -4.23 -7.75 26.57
CA GLN A 8 -3.25 -8.66 27.16
C GLN A 8 -3.93 -9.59 28.18
N LYS A 9 -3.84 -10.90 27.95
CA LYS A 9 -4.21 -11.93 28.91
C LYS A 9 -3.07 -12.16 29.90
N ASN A 10 -3.40 -12.52 31.15
CA ASN A 10 -2.44 -12.82 32.21
C ASN A 10 -1.62 -11.59 32.65
N VAL A 11 -2.25 -10.42 32.61
CA VAL A 11 -1.68 -9.16 33.08
C VAL A 11 -2.74 -8.52 33.97
N GLU A 12 -2.37 -8.21 35.22
CA GLU A 12 -3.27 -7.58 36.18
C GLU A 12 -3.86 -6.29 35.60
N GLY A 13 -5.19 -6.22 35.65
CA GLY A 13 -5.99 -5.10 35.19
C GLY A 13 -7.17 -4.87 36.10
N PHE A 14 -7.91 -3.80 35.83
CA PHE A 14 -9.08 -3.43 36.61
C PHE A 14 -10.29 -3.28 35.69
N ASP A 15 -11.34 -4.04 35.96
CA ASP A 15 -12.62 -3.91 35.27
C ASP A 15 -13.39 -2.73 35.86
N LEU A 16 -13.52 -1.65 35.10
CA LEU A 16 -14.25 -0.44 35.52
C LEU A 16 -15.77 -0.63 35.56
N LEU A 17 -16.32 -1.60 34.81
CA LEU A 17 -17.76 -1.89 34.79
C LEU A 17 -18.15 -2.71 36.02
N GLU A 18 -17.36 -3.72 36.37
CA GLU A 18 -17.60 -4.60 37.52
C GLU A 18 -16.88 -4.14 38.80
N ASN A 19 -16.02 -3.13 38.71
CA ASN A 19 -15.23 -2.55 39.80
C ASN A 19 -14.40 -3.60 40.57
N LYS A 20 -13.67 -4.44 39.83
CA LYS A 20 -12.86 -5.54 40.39
C LYS A 20 -11.52 -5.71 39.65
N GLU A 21 -10.55 -6.27 40.35
CA GLU A 21 -9.30 -6.74 39.74
C GLU A 21 -9.57 -7.96 38.85
N ILE A 22 -8.93 -8.00 37.68
CA ILE A 22 -9.01 -9.08 36.69
C ILE A 22 -7.62 -9.40 36.15
N ASP A 23 -7.40 -10.64 35.70
CA ASP A 23 -6.13 -11.09 35.13
C ASP A 23 -6.04 -10.84 33.61
N SER A 24 -6.43 -9.64 33.22
CA SER A 24 -6.33 -9.14 31.85
C SER A 24 -6.46 -7.63 31.82
N THR A 25 -5.83 -6.98 30.84
CA THR A 25 -5.92 -5.52 30.68
C THR A 25 -5.87 -5.09 29.22
N TRP A 26 -6.41 -3.91 28.94
CA TRP A 26 -6.15 -3.17 27.70
C TRP A 26 -4.95 -2.25 27.91
N VAL A 27 -3.97 -2.34 27.03
CA VAL A 27 -2.77 -1.48 27.07
C VAL A 27 -2.85 -0.50 25.92
N GLU A 28 -2.83 0.79 26.23
CA GLU A 28 -2.67 1.86 25.25
C GLU A 28 -1.21 2.22 25.04
N TYR A 29 -0.82 2.42 23.79
CA TYR A 29 0.52 2.88 23.44
C TYR A 29 0.52 3.78 22.20
N ASN A 30 1.61 4.52 22.04
CA ASN A 30 1.83 5.33 20.86
C ASN A 30 2.48 4.47 19.77
N GLY A 31 1.92 4.52 18.56
CA GLY A 31 2.58 3.96 17.37
C GLY A 31 3.63 4.92 16.82
N GLU A 32 4.37 4.45 15.83
CA GLU A 32 5.29 5.31 15.07
C GLU A 32 4.49 6.32 14.20
N PHE A 33 4.87 7.59 14.26
CA PHE A 33 4.30 8.65 13.41
C PHE A 33 5.31 9.08 12.36
N PHE A 34 4.95 8.93 11.09
CA PHE A 34 5.83 9.29 9.98
C PHE A 34 5.27 10.47 9.19
N ALA A 35 6.04 11.55 9.11
CA ALA A 35 5.77 12.69 8.24
C ALA A 35 6.31 12.42 6.82
N GLU A 36 5.83 11.35 6.22
CA GLU A 36 6.28 10.86 4.91
C GLU A 36 5.20 10.96 3.83
N LEU A 37 5.55 10.58 2.61
CA LEU A 37 4.63 10.62 1.48
C LEU A 37 3.65 9.43 1.58
N PRO A 38 2.36 9.64 1.31
CA PRO A 38 1.36 8.59 1.46
C PRO A 38 1.47 7.52 0.36
N THR A 39 0.87 6.36 0.61
CA THR A 39 0.63 5.36 -0.43
C THR A 39 -0.41 5.86 -1.42
N LEU A 40 -0.37 5.33 -2.64
CA LEU A 40 -1.31 5.65 -3.71
C LEU A 40 -2.32 4.51 -3.91
N GLY A 41 -3.43 4.84 -4.55
CA GLY A 41 -4.46 3.91 -4.97
C GLY A 41 -5.39 4.57 -6.00
N ILE A 42 -6.48 3.87 -6.33
CA ILE A 42 -7.49 4.34 -7.29
C ILE A 42 -8.76 4.72 -6.53
N ARG A 43 -9.28 5.91 -6.81
CA ARG A 43 -10.68 6.27 -6.56
C ARG A 43 -11.47 6.11 -7.85
N GLU A 44 -12.59 5.41 -7.75
CA GLU A 44 -13.56 5.24 -8.82
C GLU A 44 -14.75 6.17 -8.57
N GLU A 45 -15.09 6.98 -9.57
CA GLU A 45 -16.25 7.87 -9.51
C GLU A 45 -17.16 7.59 -10.71
N ILE A 46 -18.48 7.65 -10.47
CA ILE A 46 -19.50 7.52 -11.50
C ILE A 46 -20.21 8.86 -11.59
N ASN A 47 -19.94 9.62 -12.65
CA ASN A 47 -20.61 10.89 -12.94
C ASN A 47 -21.32 10.75 -14.30
N ASP A 48 -22.63 11.02 -14.34
CA ASP A 48 -23.46 10.92 -15.56
C ASP A 48 -23.30 9.61 -16.33
N GLY A 49 -23.21 8.48 -15.61
CA GLY A 49 -23.00 7.15 -16.20
C GLY A 49 -21.60 6.88 -16.73
N LYS A 50 -20.67 7.84 -16.66
CA LYS A 50 -19.25 7.66 -17.01
C LYS A 50 -18.44 7.31 -15.76
N ARG A 51 -17.72 6.19 -15.84
CA ARG A 51 -16.72 5.81 -14.83
C ARG A 51 -15.42 6.58 -15.07
N SER A 52 -14.96 7.30 -14.05
CA SER A 52 -13.62 7.87 -14.02
C SER A 52 -12.78 7.18 -12.94
N ARG A 53 -11.48 7.08 -13.18
CA ARG A 53 -10.50 6.51 -12.25
C ARG A 53 -9.44 7.55 -11.98
N LEU A 54 -9.27 7.91 -10.72
CA LEU A 54 -8.31 8.91 -10.27
C LEU A 54 -7.29 8.25 -9.37
N VAL A 55 -6.01 8.60 -9.55
CA VAL A 55 -4.98 8.20 -8.58
C VAL A 55 -5.10 9.13 -7.38
N GLU A 56 -5.22 8.56 -6.19
CA GLU A 56 -5.36 9.29 -4.94
C GLU A 56 -4.41 8.76 -3.87
N THR A 57 -4.22 9.54 -2.81
CA THR A 57 -3.42 9.21 -1.64
C THR A 57 -4.25 8.55 -0.54
N PHE A 58 -3.66 7.57 0.13
CA PHE A 58 -4.28 6.83 1.23
C PHE A 58 -3.34 6.77 2.44
N ILE A 59 -3.92 6.65 3.62
CA ILE A 59 -3.19 6.46 4.89
C ILE A 59 -3.80 5.28 5.65
N PRO A 60 -3.02 4.58 6.48
CA PRO A 60 -3.56 3.59 7.40
C PRO A 60 -4.75 4.19 8.18
N GLY A 61 -5.89 3.49 8.14
CA GLY A 61 -7.11 3.88 8.83
C GLY A 61 -7.31 2.98 10.05
N MET A 62 -8.20 2.00 9.94
CA MET A 62 -8.46 1.01 10.99
C MET A 62 -7.77 -0.31 10.64
N ILE A 63 -6.75 -0.68 11.40
CA ILE A 63 -6.11 -2.00 11.35
C ILE A 63 -6.42 -2.69 12.67
N MET A 64 -7.17 -3.78 12.62
CA MET A 64 -7.75 -4.39 13.80
C MET A 64 -7.91 -5.90 13.66
N ALA A 65 -7.62 -6.61 14.74
CA ALA A 65 -7.96 -8.02 14.93
C ALA A 65 -9.02 -8.11 16.03
N LEU A 66 -10.15 -8.77 15.73
CA LEU A 66 -11.25 -8.98 16.66
C LEU A 66 -11.39 -10.47 16.97
N ASP A 67 -11.18 -10.83 18.23
CA ASP A 67 -11.48 -12.17 18.72
C ASP A 67 -12.98 -12.26 19.09
N LYS A 68 -13.74 -13.02 18.30
CA LYS A 68 -15.19 -13.22 18.47
C LYS A 68 -15.54 -14.47 19.27
N SER A 69 -14.56 -15.21 19.78
CA SER A 69 -14.76 -16.50 20.45
C SER A 69 -15.71 -16.47 21.64
N ASN A 70 -15.83 -15.33 22.33
CA ASN A 70 -16.70 -15.15 23.49
C ASN A 70 -18.13 -14.66 23.14
N TYR A 71 -18.44 -14.39 21.87
CA TYR A 71 -19.74 -13.87 21.45
C TYR A 71 -20.73 -15.00 21.16
N LYS A 72 -21.85 -15.03 21.89
CA LYS A 72 -22.87 -16.09 21.75
C LYS A 72 -23.53 -16.01 20.36
N ASN A 73 -23.49 -17.11 19.62
CA ASN A 73 -24.06 -17.34 18.27
C ASN A 73 -23.14 -17.06 17.06
N GLU A 74 -21.84 -16.81 17.25
CA GLU A 74 -20.89 -16.78 16.13
C GLU A 74 -19.93 -17.97 16.22
N ASN A 75 -19.50 -18.51 15.07
CA ASN A 75 -18.35 -19.40 15.05
C ASN A 75 -17.14 -18.63 15.62
N PRO A 76 -16.25 -19.27 16.41
CA PRO A 76 -15.05 -18.61 16.90
C PRO A 76 -14.14 -18.28 15.70
N GLU A 77 -14.28 -17.07 15.17
CA GLU A 77 -13.48 -16.57 14.06
C GLU A 77 -12.76 -15.31 14.50
N LEU A 78 -11.43 -15.36 14.44
CA LEU A 78 -10.58 -14.19 14.54
C LEU A 78 -10.78 -13.36 13.27
N LEU A 79 -11.41 -12.20 13.40
CA LEU A 79 -11.65 -11.31 12.27
C LEU A 79 -10.56 -10.26 12.19
N PHE A 80 -9.74 -10.32 11.14
CA PHE A 80 -8.78 -9.28 10.83
C PHE A 80 -9.28 -8.35 9.73
N LYS A 81 -9.12 -7.04 9.95
CA LYS A 81 -9.42 -6.00 8.96
C LYS A 81 -8.22 -5.06 8.87
N ARG A 82 -7.74 -4.82 7.66
CA ARG A 82 -6.74 -3.81 7.34
C ARG A 82 -7.37 -2.78 6.42
N LEU A 83 -7.81 -1.67 6.99
CA LEU A 83 -8.57 -0.64 6.27
C LEU A 83 -7.77 0.65 6.15
N PHE A 84 -7.46 1.10 4.93
CA PHE A 84 -6.92 2.45 4.71
C PHE A 84 -8.05 3.41 4.36
N ALA A 85 -7.79 4.69 4.60
CA ALA A 85 -8.71 5.76 4.27
C ALA A 85 -8.08 6.68 3.21
N PRO A 86 -8.87 7.22 2.27
CA PRO A 86 -8.39 8.27 1.39
C PRO A 86 -8.00 9.50 2.21
N SER A 87 -6.89 10.10 1.85
CA SER A 87 -6.38 11.34 2.44
C SER A 87 -6.51 12.49 1.45
N VAL A 88 -6.84 13.69 1.94
CA VAL A 88 -6.89 14.90 1.13
C VAL A 88 -5.53 15.57 1.17
N THR A 89 -4.68 15.26 0.19
CA THR A 89 -3.36 15.87 0.09
C THR A 89 -3.35 17.11 -0.79
N HIS A 90 -2.67 18.16 -0.32
CA HIS A 90 -2.35 19.34 -1.11
C HIS A 90 -0.82 19.54 -1.11
N THR A 91 -0.29 20.11 -2.20
CA THR A 91 1.12 20.50 -2.23
C THR A 91 1.32 21.81 -1.48
N ILE A 92 2.35 21.86 -0.63
CA ILE A 92 2.86 23.09 -0.02
C ILE A 92 4.23 23.48 -0.60
N ARG A 93 4.73 22.70 -1.56
CA ARG A 93 6.04 22.90 -2.19
C ARG A 93 5.87 23.57 -3.55
N LYS A 94 6.91 24.32 -3.95
CA LYS A 94 6.97 24.99 -5.27
C LYS A 94 7.16 24.02 -6.43
N GLU A 95 7.79 22.89 -6.15
CA GLU A 95 8.14 21.87 -7.14
C GLU A 95 7.22 20.65 -7.00
N SER A 96 6.99 19.98 -8.13
CA SER A 96 6.29 18.70 -8.16
C SER A 96 7.18 17.57 -7.67
N ARG A 97 6.57 16.48 -7.21
CA ARG A 97 7.28 15.23 -6.91
C ARG A 97 7.98 14.67 -8.15
N SER A 98 9.10 13.98 -7.97
CA SER A 98 9.77 13.27 -9.05
C SER A 98 8.96 12.04 -9.48
N CYS A 99 9.15 11.59 -10.72
CA CYS A 99 8.46 10.41 -11.24
C CYS A 99 8.84 9.15 -10.44
N GLU A 100 10.11 9.00 -10.08
CA GLU A 100 10.66 7.90 -9.30
C GLU A 100 10.00 7.80 -7.92
N SER A 101 9.60 8.95 -7.34
CA SER A 101 8.94 8.97 -6.03
C SER A 101 7.55 8.29 -6.01
N CYS A 102 6.98 8.02 -7.19
CA CYS A 102 5.75 7.26 -7.36
C CYS A 102 6.00 5.91 -8.05
N HIS A 103 6.88 5.87 -9.04
CA HIS A 103 7.12 4.68 -9.87
C HIS A 103 8.13 3.68 -9.27
N ASN A 104 9.08 4.16 -8.46
CA ASN A 104 10.19 3.37 -7.89
C ASN A 104 10.19 3.40 -6.35
N ASN A 105 9.03 3.60 -5.74
CA ASN A 105 8.91 3.69 -4.29
C ASN A 105 7.89 2.67 -3.77
N SER A 106 8.35 1.73 -2.93
CA SER A 106 7.51 0.65 -2.40
C SER A 106 6.33 1.15 -1.58
N LEU A 107 6.53 2.20 -0.78
CA LEU A 107 5.48 2.80 0.02
C LEU A 107 4.44 3.48 -0.86
N ALA A 108 4.84 4.21 -1.91
CA ALA A 108 3.92 4.84 -2.85
C ALA A 108 3.05 3.81 -3.60
N LEU A 109 3.61 2.64 -3.92
CA LEU A 109 2.89 1.53 -4.55
C LEU A 109 2.02 0.72 -3.57
N GLY A 110 2.17 0.97 -2.27
CA GLY A 110 1.41 0.30 -1.22
C GLY A 110 2.01 -0.99 -0.72
N TYR A 111 3.24 -1.34 -1.08
CA TYR A 111 3.91 -2.55 -0.60
C TYR A 111 4.40 -2.45 0.86
N GLY A 112 4.30 -1.27 1.45
CA GLY A 112 4.93 -0.93 2.73
C GLY A 112 6.36 -0.42 2.53
N ARG A 113 6.99 0.01 3.63
CA ARG A 113 8.39 0.46 3.62
C ARG A 113 9.30 -0.74 3.39
N GLY A 114 10.32 -0.55 2.57
CA GLY A 114 11.26 -1.60 2.24
C GLY A 114 12.15 -1.23 1.07
N LYS A 115 12.89 -2.21 0.59
CA LYS A 115 13.81 -2.09 -0.53
C LYS A 115 13.12 -2.62 -1.79
N LEU A 116 12.86 -1.75 -2.76
CA LEU A 116 12.32 -2.12 -4.06
C LEU A 116 13.40 -1.93 -5.12
N GLU A 117 13.87 -3.02 -5.71
CA GLU A 117 15.01 -3.02 -6.63
C GLU A 117 14.64 -3.67 -7.96
N TYR A 118 15.10 -3.04 -9.04
CA TYR A 118 15.07 -3.63 -10.35
C TYR A 118 16.41 -4.28 -10.65
N ILE A 119 16.40 -5.60 -10.82
CA ILE A 119 17.59 -6.38 -11.14
C ILE A 119 17.51 -6.90 -12.58
N ILE A 120 18.65 -6.98 -13.23
CA ILE A 120 18.78 -7.55 -14.57
C ILE A 120 19.75 -8.73 -14.47
N TYR A 121 19.27 -9.92 -14.80
CA TYR A 121 20.09 -11.13 -14.85
C TYR A 121 19.77 -11.92 -16.12
N ASN A 122 20.81 -12.33 -16.86
CA ASN A 122 20.67 -13.02 -18.14
C ASN A 122 19.71 -12.33 -19.13
N ASN A 123 19.79 -11.00 -19.23
CA ASN A 123 18.91 -10.17 -20.08
C ASN A 123 17.42 -10.23 -19.71
N ILE A 124 17.10 -10.66 -18.48
CA ILE A 124 15.75 -10.70 -17.93
C ILE A 124 15.71 -9.73 -16.75
N GLY A 125 14.87 -8.71 -16.88
CA GLY A 125 14.62 -7.74 -15.82
C GLY A 125 13.55 -8.22 -14.84
N ARG A 126 13.77 -8.05 -13.54
CA ARG A 126 12.81 -8.41 -12.49
C ARG A 126 12.84 -7.40 -11.35
N TRP A 127 11.66 -7.14 -10.80
CA TRP A 127 11.53 -6.38 -9.56
C TRP A 127 11.60 -7.32 -8.35
N ILE A 128 12.37 -6.92 -7.34
CA ILE A 128 12.44 -7.57 -6.04
C ILE A 128 11.99 -6.56 -4.98
N PHE A 129 11.16 -7.02 -4.06
CA PHE A 129 10.77 -6.26 -2.89
C PHE A 129 11.15 -7.00 -1.61
N GLU A 130 11.91 -6.33 -0.75
CA GLU A 130 12.25 -6.78 0.61
C GLU A 130 11.60 -5.83 1.62
N PRO A 131 10.63 -6.29 2.42
CA PRO A 131 9.93 -5.43 3.37
C PRO A 131 10.82 -5.10 4.57
N LYS A 132 10.68 -3.87 5.09
CA LYS A 132 11.35 -3.42 6.32
C LYS A 132 10.67 -4.00 7.56
N TYR A 133 9.35 -4.08 7.55
CA TYR A 133 8.56 -4.60 8.67
C TYR A 133 8.27 -6.10 8.49
N LYS A 134 8.04 -6.76 9.63
CA LYS A 134 7.62 -8.16 9.67
C LYS A 134 6.32 -8.34 8.88
N LEU A 135 6.15 -9.53 8.32
CA LEU A 135 4.87 -9.96 7.77
C LEU A 135 3.91 -10.25 8.93
N SER A 136 2.73 -9.65 8.86
CA SER A 136 1.65 -9.89 9.80
C SER A 136 1.19 -11.33 9.71
N GLU A 137 0.89 -11.94 10.85
CA GLU A 137 0.36 -13.32 10.90
C GLU A 137 -1.07 -13.43 10.37
N PHE A 138 -1.80 -12.30 10.27
CA PHE A 138 -3.20 -12.29 9.87
C PHE A 138 -3.39 -12.34 8.35
N ASP A 139 -2.55 -11.64 7.58
CA ASP A 139 -2.70 -11.50 6.13
C ASP A 139 -1.40 -11.71 5.33
N ASN A 140 -0.29 -11.98 6.03
CA ASN A 140 1.04 -12.19 5.43
C ASN A 140 1.49 -11.00 4.56
N LEU A 141 1.06 -9.78 4.93
CA LEU A 141 1.56 -8.52 4.39
C LEU A 141 2.48 -7.84 5.40
N PRO A 142 3.44 -7.01 4.95
CA PRO A 142 4.18 -6.14 5.86
C PRO A 142 3.22 -5.31 6.71
N GLU A 143 3.55 -5.07 7.97
CA GLU A 143 2.63 -4.41 8.92
C GLU A 143 2.12 -3.03 8.45
N ASP A 144 2.89 -2.33 7.62
CA ASP A 144 2.56 -1.02 7.08
C ASP A 144 2.06 -1.05 5.62
N ALA A 145 1.90 -2.23 5.03
CA ALA A 145 1.50 -2.38 3.64
C ALA A 145 0.01 -2.10 3.42
N TRP A 146 -0.28 -1.54 2.25
CA TRP A 146 -1.62 -1.36 1.70
C TRP A 146 -2.06 -2.56 0.84
N ILE A 147 -1.10 -3.14 0.12
CA ILE A 147 -1.27 -4.29 -0.77
C ILE A 147 0.05 -5.09 -0.83
N GLY A 148 -0.04 -6.37 -1.15
CA GLY A 148 1.17 -7.18 -1.37
C GLY A 148 1.86 -6.90 -2.70
N PHE A 149 3.18 -7.06 -2.73
CA PHE A 149 3.99 -6.97 -3.94
C PHE A 149 3.49 -7.91 -5.04
N LEU A 150 3.02 -7.33 -6.15
CA LEU A 150 2.44 -8.04 -7.30
C LEU A 150 1.30 -9.01 -6.93
N LYS A 151 0.57 -8.72 -5.84
CA LYS A 151 -0.61 -9.48 -5.43
C LYS A 151 -1.90 -8.77 -5.82
N MET A 152 -2.98 -9.54 -5.93
CA MET A 152 -4.31 -8.97 -6.12
C MET A 152 -4.76 -8.19 -4.88
N PRO A 153 -5.54 -7.10 -5.05
CA PRO A 153 -6.27 -6.48 -3.96
C PRO A 153 -7.16 -7.50 -3.25
N ASN A 154 -7.19 -7.48 -1.92
CA ASN A 154 -8.30 -8.10 -1.20
C ASN A 154 -9.60 -7.30 -1.47
N LYS A 155 -10.79 -7.87 -1.28
CA LYS A 155 -12.06 -7.14 -1.42
C LYS A 155 -12.27 -6.11 -0.31
N GLU A 156 -11.69 -6.31 0.87
CA GLU A 156 -11.83 -5.42 2.01
C GLU A 156 -10.49 -4.77 2.36
N HIS A 157 -10.26 -3.59 1.81
CA HIS A 157 -9.05 -2.83 2.04
C HIS A 157 -9.38 -1.40 2.46
N SER A 158 -10.55 -0.83 2.18
CA SER A 158 -10.79 0.58 2.48
C SER A 158 -11.99 0.82 3.39
N THR A 159 -11.98 1.94 4.11
CA THR A 159 -13.15 2.50 4.81
C THR A 159 -14.19 3.11 3.85
N ARG A 160 -13.92 3.11 2.53
CA ARG A 160 -14.81 3.60 1.46
C ARG A 160 -14.92 2.54 0.37
N GLU A 161 -16.12 2.37 -0.18
CA GLU A 161 -16.40 1.32 -1.17
C GLU A 161 -15.88 1.64 -2.57
N ASN A 162 -15.70 2.92 -2.89
CA ASN A 162 -15.34 3.39 -4.23
C ASN A 162 -13.83 3.62 -4.41
N VAL A 163 -12.99 3.04 -3.55
CA VAL A 163 -11.54 3.20 -3.61
C VAL A 163 -10.84 1.87 -3.40
N ARG A 164 -9.64 1.71 -4.00
CA ARG A 164 -8.86 0.47 -3.92
C ARG A 164 -7.36 0.67 -4.13
N PRO A 165 -6.50 -0.27 -3.70
CA PRO A 165 -5.11 -0.32 -4.18
C PRO A 165 -5.06 -0.61 -5.69
N PHE A 166 -3.86 -0.47 -6.25
CA PHE A 166 -3.61 -0.84 -7.65
C PHE A 166 -3.84 -2.32 -7.88
N ASN A 167 -4.53 -2.67 -8.96
CA ASN A 167 -4.63 -4.07 -9.38
C ASN A 167 -3.30 -4.54 -10.00
N ILE A 168 -3.18 -5.83 -10.31
CA ILE A 168 -1.93 -6.41 -10.84
C ILE A 168 -1.47 -5.72 -12.12
N ASP A 169 -2.39 -5.42 -13.05
CA ASP A 169 -2.03 -4.79 -14.32
C ASP A 169 -1.54 -3.35 -14.12
N GLU A 170 -2.17 -2.61 -13.23
CA GLU A 170 -1.75 -1.26 -12.83
C GLU A 170 -0.37 -1.29 -12.17
N GLN A 171 -0.14 -2.23 -11.24
CA GLN A 171 1.18 -2.43 -10.61
C GLN A 171 2.26 -2.73 -11.65
N LYS A 172 2.01 -3.69 -12.55
CA LYS A 172 2.94 -4.06 -13.63
C LYS A 172 3.24 -2.87 -14.55
N ARG A 173 2.23 -2.08 -14.92
CA ARG A 173 2.42 -0.88 -15.76
C ARG A 173 3.26 0.18 -15.05
N ILE A 174 2.97 0.47 -13.77
CA ILE A 174 3.72 1.47 -13.01
C ILE A 174 5.19 1.05 -12.87
N LEU A 175 5.45 -0.22 -12.53
CA LEU A 175 6.78 -0.79 -12.41
C LEU A 175 7.53 -0.93 -13.75
N THR A 176 6.80 -1.10 -14.86
CA THR A 176 7.40 -1.09 -16.21
C THR A 176 7.95 0.29 -16.53
N VAL A 177 7.18 1.35 -16.27
CA VAL A 177 7.69 2.74 -16.38
C VAL A 177 8.81 2.98 -15.38
N GLY A 178 8.71 2.40 -14.18
CA GLY A 178 9.74 2.46 -13.16
C GLY A 178 11.12 1.98 -13.63
N ALA A 179 11.15 0.89 -14.41
CA ALA A 179 12.37 0.34 -14.98
C ALA A 179 13.03 1.29 -15.98
N CYS A 180 12.26 2.12 -16.70
CA CYS A 180 12.82 3.12 -17.61
C CYS A 180 13.70 4.14 -16.87
N PHE A 181 13.39 4.47 -15.61
CA PHE A 181 14.16 5.44 -14.81
C PHE A 181 15.54 4.93 -14.38
N ILE A 182 15.85 3.66 -14.62
CA ILE A 182 17.21 3.13 -14.43
C ILE A 182 18.18 3.72 -15.46
N CYS A 183 17.70 4.02 -16.67
CA CYS A 183 18.52 4.54 -17.77
C CYS A 183 18.14 5.96 -18.19
N HIS A 184 16.87 6.35 -18.03
CA HIS A 184 16.34 7.64 -18.47
C HIS A 184 16.08 8.57 -17.29
N LYS A 185 16.54 9.81 -17.38
CA LYS A 185 16.13 10.86 -16.44
C LYS A 185 14.65 11.19 -16.65
N SER A 186 13.96 11.54 -15.57
CA SER A 186 12.53 11.88 -15.58
C SER A 186 12.17 13.03 -16.53
N ASP A 187 13.09 13.97 -16.75
CA ASP A 187 12.91 15.14 -17.60
C ASP A 187 13.42 14.96 -19.04
N SER A 188 13.89 13.76 -19.40
CA SER A 188 14.30 13.44 -20.75
C SER A 188 13.11 13.47 -21.73
N GLU A 189 13.39 13.73 -23.00
CA GLU A 189 12.35 13.86 -24.03
C GLU A 189 11.51 12.58 -24.15
N ILE A 190 12.17 11.41 -24.12
CA ILE A 190 11.52 10.09 -24.19
C ILE A 190 10.50 9.93 -23.04
N MET A 191 10.88 10.33 -21.82
CA MET A 191 10.00 10.20 -20.66
C MET A 191 8.84 11.21 -20.70
N LYS A 192 9.08 12.45 -21.17
CA LYS A 192 8.00 13.44 -21.36
C LYS A 192 6.99 12.97 -22.41
N GLU A 193 7.47 12.43 -23.54
CA GLU A 193 6.60 11.88 -24.58
C GLU A 193 5.79 10.67 -24.08
N SER A 194 6.37 9.85 -23.20
CA SER A 194 5.72 8.64 -22.65
C SER A 194 4.39 8.94 -21.94
N ILE A 195 4.20 10.15 -21.41
CA ILE A 195 2.98 10.57 -20.71
C ILE A 195 1.75 10.47 -21.62
N SER A 196 1.90 10.78 -22.91
CA SER A 196 0.80 10.74 -23.90
C SER A 196 0.94 9.62 -24.92
N LYS A 197 2.16 9.11 -25.15
CA LYS A 197 2.49 8.15 -26.21
C LYS A 197 3.12 6.86 -25.67
N TYR A 198 2.75 6.43 -24.47
CA TYR A 198 3.29 5.24 -23.80
C TYR A 198 3.42 4.01 -24.71
N GLU A 199 2.33 3.62 -25.38
CA GLU A 199 2.30 2.45 -26.26
C GLU A 199 3.24 2.58 -27.46
N ASN A 200 3.51 3.80 -27.94
CA ASN A 200 4.45 4.03 -29.04
C ASN A 200 5.89 3.91 -28.54
N GLN A 201 6.18 4.35 -27.32
CA GLN A 201 7.52 4.20 -26.74
C GLN A 201 7.87 2.72 -26.53
N LEU A 202 6.92 1.90 -26.08
CA LEU A 202 7.12 0.46 -25.95
C LEU A 202 7.40 -0.26 -27.29
N LYS A 203 6.96 0.29 -28.42
CA LYS A 203 7.23 -0.28 -29.75
C LYS A 203 8.61 0.11 -30.30
N ASN A 204 9.21 1.17 -29.78
CA ASN A 204 10.45 1.76 -30.27
C ASN A 204 11.62 1.59 -29.29
N LEU A 205 11.63 0.46 -28.56
CA LEU A 205 12.68 0.17 -27.58
C LEU A 205 14.01 -0.13 -28.28
N SER A 206 15.10 0.40 -27.72
CA SER A 206 16.45 0.01 -28.13
C SER A 206 16.72 -1.43 -27.72
N LYS A 207 17.70 -2.08 -28.36
CA LYS A 207 18.15 -3.43 -27.98
C LYS A 207 18.76 -3.51 -26.58
N GLU A 208 19.19 -2.38 -26.05
CA GLU A 208 19.76 -2.24 -24.71
C GLU A 208 18.69 -2.10 -23.63
N CYS A 209 17.45 -1.76 -24.02
CA CYS A 209 16.35 -1.62 -23.09
C CYS A 209 15.82 -3.00 -22.69
N ILE A 210 16.03 -3.34 -21.43
CA ILE A 210 15.54 -4.58 -20.83
C ILE A 210 14.34 -4.20 -19.98
N LEU A 211 13.15 -4.66 -20.38
CA LEU A 211 11.91 -4.46 -19.62
C LEU A 211 11.72 -5.56 -18.57
N PRO A 212 10.90 -5.31 -17.52
CA PRO A 212 10.54 -6.36 -16.60
C PRO A 212 9.84 -7.51 -17.31
N SER A 213 10.27 -8.74 -17.03
CA SER A 213 9.55 -9.95 -17.42
C SER A 213 8.48 -10.24 -16.37
N TRP A 214 7.25 -10.42 -16.83
CA TRP A 214 6.07 -10.66 -16.00
C TRP A 214 5.52 -12.09 -16.10
N GLU A 215 6.30 -12.97 -16.75
CA GLU A 215 6.05 -14.41 -16.92
C GLU A 215 6.48 -15.22 -15.68
#